data_AF-A0A967T7J9-F1
#
_entry.id   AF-A0A967T7J9-F1
#
_cell.length_a   1.000
_cell.length_b   1.000
_cell.length_c   1.000
_cell.angle_alpha   90.00
_cell.angle_beta   90.00
_cell.angle_gamma   90.00
#
_symmetry.space_group_name_H-M   'P 1'
#
loop_
_entity.id
_entity.type
_entity.pdbx_description
1 polymer ?
#
loop_
_entity_poly.entity_id
_entity_poly.type
_entity_poly.pdbx_seq_one_letter_code
_entity_poly.pdbx_strand_id
1 'polypeptide(L)'
;MAIVLDRNQGLLLGDDEQVGLECPYCGIYAHMSPESVPHAGDLLQHKPKHVGLVFRCNSCNAPVFLRFAIREFRGDQVELYRNFIELERPKEKFA
;
A
#
# COMPACT_ATOMS: atom_id res chain seq x y z
N MET A 1 -2.96 -8.99 -11.50
CA MET A 1 -1.84 -8.03 -11.66
C MET A 1 -1.34 -7.65 -10.27
N ALA A 2 -0.20 -6.99 -10.14
CA ALA A 2 0.44 -6.81 -8.84
C ALA A 2 0.77 -5.35 -8.59
N ILE A 3 0.83 -4.97 -7.32
CA ILE A 3 1.30 -3.65 -6.92
C ILE A 3 2.83 -3.71 -6.96
N VAL A 4 3.47 -2.86 -7.77
CA VAL A 4 4.92 -2.90 -7.98
C VAL A 4 5.55 -1.60 -7.53
N LEU A 5 6.64 -1.71 -6.77
CA LEU A 5 7.53 -0.60 -6.45
C LEU A 5 8.77 -0.73 -7.33
N ASP A 6 8.93 0.19 -8.26
CA ASP A 6 10.10 0.29 -9.14
C ASP A 6 11.06 1.35 -8.60
N ARG A 7 12.36 1.06 -8.67
CA ARG A 7 13.41 1.95 -8.15
C ARG A 7 13.41 3.34 -8.79
N ASN A 8 13.06 3.44 -10.07
CA ASN A 8 13.16 4.69 -10.82
C ASN A 8 11.78 5.32 -11.06
N GLN A 9 10.74 4.49 -11.17
CA GLN A 9 9.39 4.95 -11.51
C GLN A 9 8.47 5.06 -10.27
N GLY A 10 8.90 4.57 -9.11
CA GLY A 10 8.11 4.62 -7.88
C GLY A 10 6.98 3.58 -7.88
N LEU A 11 5.80 3.95 -7.39
CA LEU A 11 4.65 3.05 -7.33
C LEU A 11 4.00 2.90 -8.70
N LEU A 12 4.02 1.68 -9.21
CA LEU A 12 3.33 1.27 -10.43
C LEU A 12 2.07 0.50 -10.04
N LEU A 13 0.92 1.13 -10.29
CA LEU A 13 -0.41 0.52 -10.27
C LEU A 13 -0.82 0.29 -11.73
N GLY A 14 -1.47 -0.84 -12.05
CA GLY A 14 -2.01 -1.04 -13.40
C GLY A 14 -3.01 0.08 -13.75
N ASP A 15 -3.17 0.42 -15.04
CA ASP A 15 -3.91 1.60 -15.52
C ASP A 15 -5.36 1.77 -15.00
N ASP A 16 -5.96 0.72 -14.43
CA ASP A 16 -7.32 0.73 -13.84
C ASP A 16 -7.34 0.43 -12.33
N GLU A 17 -6.18 0.27 -11.69
CA GLU A 17 -6.07 -0.10 -10.27
C GLU A 17 -5.96 1.14 -9.37
N GLN A 18 -7.08 1.82 -9.16
CA GLN A 18 -7.22 2.71 -8.00
C GLN A 18 -7.53 1.87 -6.76
N VAL A 19 -6.76 2.07 -5.68
CA VAL A 19 -7.05 1.42 -4.40
C VAL A 19 -8.38 1.98 -3.89
N GLY A 20 -9.41 1.14 -3.80
CA GLY A 20 -10.72 1.51 -3.27
C GLY A 20 -11.02 0.72 -2.01
N LEU A 21 -11.28 1.42 -0.90
CA LEU A 21 -11.76 0.81 0.33
C LEU A 21 -12.70 1.75 1.08
N GLU A 22 -13.40 1.21 2.08
CA GLU A 22 -14.13 2.02 3.04
C GLU A 22 -13.13 2.80 3.91
N CYS A 23 -13.14 4.12 3.80
CA CYS A 23 -12.21 4.95 4.54
C CYS A 23 -12.41 4.76 6.05
N PRO A 24 -11.36 4.42 6.83
CA PRO A 24 -11.51 4.22 8.27
C PRO A 24 -11.90 5.50 9.03
N TYR A 25 -11.70 6.68 8.43
CA TYR A 25 -11.97 7.98 9.06
C TYR A 25 -13.36 8.54 8.75
N CYS A 26 -13.86 8.42 7.52
CA CYS A 26 -15.17 8.97 7.14
C CYS A 26 -16.25 7.93 6.84
N GLY A 27 -15.91 6.63 6.81
CA GLY A 27 -16.86 5.53 6.57
C GLY A 27 -17.39 5.42 5.15
N ILE A 28 -16.90 6.25 4.21
CA ILE A 28 -17.31 6.23 2.80
C ILE A 28 -16.39 5.30 2.01
N TYR A 29 -16.96 4.49 1.12
CA TYR A 29 -16.18 3.80 0.10
C TYR A 29 -15.62 4.82 -0.89
N ALA A 30 -14.30 4.99 -0.89
CA ALA A 30 -13.62 6.01 -1.67
C ALA A 30 -12.38 5.44 -2.37
N HIS A 31 -12.04 6.05 -3.50
CA HIS A 31 -10.74 5.85 -4.11
C HIS A 31 -9.66 6.52 -3.28
N MET A 32 -8.48 5.91 -3.29
CA MET A 32 -7.34 6.27 -2.49
C MET A 32 -6.17 6.62 -3.41
N SER A 33 -5.58 7.79 -3.19
CA SER A 33 -4.42 8.26 -3.96
C SER A 33 -3.14 7.99 -3.17
N PRO A 34 -2.05 7.50 -3.79
CA PRO A 34 -0.77 7.35 -3.10
C PRO A 34 -0.30 8.69 -2.53
N GLU A 35 0.15 8.70 -1.28
CA GLU A 35 0.64 9.91 -0.61
C GLU A 35 2.07 9.74 -0.09
N SER A 36 2.37 8.60 0.53
CA SER A 36 3.74 8.25 0.93
C SER A 36 4.05 6.81 0.56
N VAL A 37 5.00 6.64 -0.34
CA VAL A 37 5.45 5.36 -0.87
C VAL A 37 6.95 5.21 -0.59
N PRO A 38 7.38 4.11 0.03
CA PRO A 38 8.80 3.88 0.27
C PRO A 38 9.57 3.63 -1.03
N HIS A 39 10.83 4.06 -1.05
CA HIS A 39 11.69 3.88 -2.20
C HIS A 39 12.06 2.40 -2.39
N ALA A 40 11.93 1.86 -3.60
CA ALA A 40 12.20 0.44 -3.84
C ALA A 40 13.65 0.06 -3.52
N GLY A 41 14.60 0.99 -3.67
CA GLY A 41 16.01 0.79 -3.30
C GLY A 41 16.21 0.38 -1.84
N ASP A 42 15.48 0.99 -0.91
CA ASP A 42 15.58 0.66 0.52
C ASP A 42 15.04 -0.75 0.80
N LEU A 43 13.94 -1.11 0.12
CA LEU A 43 13.34 -2.44 0.23
C LEU A 43 14.24 -3.51 -0.39
N LEU A 44 14.88 -3.22 -1.52
CA LEU A 44 15.82 -4.11 -2.19
C LEU A 44 17.06 -4.36 -1.32
N GLN A 45 17.53 -3.35 -0.58
CA GLN A 45 18.65 -3.45 0.33
C GLN A 45 18.32 -4.25 1.59
N HIS A 46 17.22 -3.90 2.28
CA HIS A 46 16.90 -4.45 3.60
C HIS A 46 16.06 -5.72 3.55
N LYS A 47 15.48 -6.04 2.38
CA LYS A 47 14.66 -7.23 2.14
C LYS A 47 13.60 -7.50 3.23
N PRO A 48 12.77 -6.52 3.62
CA PRO A 48 11.76 -6.75 4.64
C PRO A 48 10.67 -7.73 4.16
N LYS A 49 9.91 -8.31 5.10
CA LYS A 49 8.75 -9.17 4.76
C LYS A 49 7.47 -8.36 4.48
N HIS A 50 7.39 -7.17 5.06
CA HIS A 50 6.24 -6.29 4.97
C HIS A 50 6.68 -4.85 4.73
N VAL A 51 5.80 -4.06 4.12
CA VAL A 51 6.03 -2.64 3.84
C VAL A 51 4.75 -1.85 4.09
N GLY A 52 4.88 -0.66 4.67
CA GLY A 52 3.77 0.27 4.87
C GLY A 52 3.72 1.30 3.74
N LEU A 53 2.53 1.54 3.20
CA LEU A 53 2.23 2.63 2.28
C LEU A 53 1.15 3.51 2.89
N VAL A 54 1.22 4.82 2.64
CA VAL A 54 0.18 5.77 3.01
C VAL A 54 -0.57 6.19 1.76
N PHE A 55 -1.89 6.12 1.85
CA PHE A 55 -2.79 6.59 0.82
C PHE A 55 -3.71 7.67 1.37
N ARG A 56 -3.99 8.70 0.59
CA ARG A 56 -4.96 9.73 0.94
C ARG A 56 -6.35 9.35 0.43
N CYS A 57 -7.35 9.47 1.29
CA CYS A 57 -8.76 9.34 0.90
C CYS A 57 -9.20 10.50 0.01
N ASN A 58 -9.73 10.21 -1.19
CA ASN A 58 -10.18 11.26 -2.10
C ASN A 58 -11.48 11.96 -1.64
N SER A 59 -12.16 11.45 -0.62
CA SER A 59 -13.39 12.03 -0.07
C SER A 59 -13.10 12.98 1.09
N CYS A 60 -12.38 12.53 2.13
CA CYS A 60 -12.12 13.31 3.34
C CYS A 60 -10.68 13.81 3.47
N ASN A 61 -9.80 13.47 2.54
CA ASN A 61 -8.36 13.79 2.56
C ASN A 61 -7.58 13.21 3.75
N ALA A 62 -8.17 12.28 4.52
CA ALA A 62 -7.45 11.64 5.62
C ALA A 62 -6.37 10.66 5.09
N PRO A 63 -5.20 10.59 5.76
CA PRO A 63 -4.14 9.63 5.44
C PRO A 63 -4.51 8.25 6.01
N VAL A 64 -4.55 7.24 5.15
CA VAL A 64 -4.86 5.84 5.44
C VAL A 64 -3.59 5.00 5.33
N PHE A 65 -3.25 4.28 6.40
CA PHE A 65 -2.04 3.49 6.54
C PHE A 65 -2.30 2.03 6.22
N LEU A 66 -1.75 1.56 5.11
CA LEU A 66 -1.92 0.20 4.63
C LEU A 66 -0.60 -0.57 4.71
N ARG A 67 -0.65 -1.78 5.28
CA ARG A 67 0.52 -2.68 5.32
C ARG A 67 0.37 -3.80 4.29
N PHE A 68 1.36 -3.92 3.42
CA PHE A 68 1.44 -4.94 2.39
C PHE A 68 2.50 -5.99 2.73
N ALA A 69 2.27 -7.23 2.29
CA ALA A 69 3.29 -8.26 2.28
C ALA A 69 4.08 -8.20 0.97
N ILE A 70 5.40 -8.38 1.04
CA ILE A 70 6.24 -8.47 -0.14
C ILE A 70 6.09 -9.87 -0.73
N ARG A 71 5.79 -9.92 -2.02
CA ARG A 71 5.66 -11.16 -2.78
C ARG A 71 7.01 -11.60 -3.35
N GLU A 72 7.70 -10.70 -4.05
CA GLU A 72 8.96 -11.02 -4.72
C GLU A 72 9.83 -9.77 -4.90
N PHE A 73 11.15 -9.97 -4.93
CA PHE A 73 12.11 -8.95 -5.34
C PHE A 73 12.71 -9.36 -6.69
N ARG A 74 12.55 -8.54 -7.72
CA ARG A 74 12.99 -8.86 -9.09
C ARG A 74 13.75 -7.69 -9.71
N GLY A 75 15.07 -7.82 -9.80
CA GLY A 75 15.92 -6.74 -10.33
C GLY A 75 15.76 -5.46 -9.51
N ASP A 76 15.35 -4.37 -10.16
CA ASP A 76 15.07 -3.07 -9.55
C ASP A 76 13.60 -2.90 -9.09
N GLN A 77 12.83 -4.00 -9.04
CA GLN A 77 11.41 -3.99 -8.67
C GLN A 77 11.12 -4.82 -7.42
N VAL A 78 10.13 -4.37 -6.65
CA VAL A 78 9.54 -5.10 -5.53
C VAL A 78 8.06 -5.30 -5.79
N GLU A 79 7.65 -6.55 -5.91
CA GLU A 79 6.25 -6.93 -6.10
C GLU A 79 5.59 -7.14 -4.74
N LEU A 80 4.43 -6.51 -4.53
CA LEU A 80 3.62 -6.63 -3.33
C LEU A 80 2.38 -7.48 -3.59
N TYR A 81 1.94 -8.24 -2.58
CA TYR A 81 0.64 -8.86 -2.64
C TYR A 81 -0.48 -7.82 -2.57
N ARG A 82 -1.65 -8.12 -3.15
CA ARG A 82 -2.82 -7.22 -3.13
C ARG A 82 -3.52 -7.16 -1.78
N ASN A 83 -3.42 -8.21 -0.97
CA ASN A 83 -4.03 -8.22 0.35
C ASN A 83 -3.21 -7.33 1.29
N PHE A 84 -3.76 -6.15 1.56
CA PHE A 84 -3.25 -5.26 2.59
C PHE A 84 -3.96 -5.51 3.93
N ILE A 85 -3.37 -4.99 4.98
CA ILE A 85 -3.95 -4.90 6.31
C ILE A 85 -4.11 -3.42 6.62
N GLU A 86 -5.34 -2.99 6.90
CA GLU A 86 -5.64 -1.67 7.45
C GLU A 86 -5.08 -1.60 8.87
N LEU A 87 -4.25 -0.59 9.14
CA LEU A 87 -3.61 -0.45 10.46
C LEU A 87 -4.52 0.30 11.45
N GLU A 88 -5.44 1.11 10.95
CA GLU A 88 -6.42 1.87 11.74
C GLU A 88 -7.57 1.02 12.27
N ARG A 89 -7.81 -0.15 11.66
CA ARG A 89 -8.82 -1.13 12.08
C ARG A 89 -8.15 -2.46 12.41
N PRO A 90 -7.29 -2.53 13.44
CA PRO A 90 -6.64 -3.78 13.81
C PRO A 90 -7.70 -4.81 14.25
N LYS A 91 -7.56 -6.05 13.80
CA LYS A 91 -8.42 -7.14 14.25
C LYS A 91 -8.16 -7.40 15.74
N GLU A 92 -9.07 -6.96 16.59
CA GLU A 92 -9.02 -7.27 18.02
C GLU A 92 -9.18 -8.79 18.22
N LYS A 93 -8.28 -9.38 19.01
CA LYS A 93 -8.42 -10.75 19.50
C LYS A 93 -8.88 -10.65 20.94
N PHE A 94 -10.18 -10.80 21.16
CA PHE A 94 -10.70 -11.02 22.51
C PHE A 94 -10.42 -12.49 22.86
N ALA A 95 -9.50 -12.70 23.82
CA ALA A 95 -9.18 -14.00 24.40
C ALA A 95 -9.96 -14.19 25.71
#